data_AF-A0A6H1U1F5-F1
#
_entry.id   AF-A0A6H1U1F5-F1
#
_cell.length_a   1.000
_cell.length_b   1.000
_cell.length_c   1.000
_cell.angle_alpha   90.00
_cell.angle_beta   90.00
_cell.angle_gamma   90.00
#
_symmetry.space_group_name_H-M   'P 1'
#
loop_
_entity.id
_entity.type
_entity.pdbx_description
1 polymer ?
#
loop_
_entity_poly.entity_id
_entity_poly.type
_entity_poly.pdbx_seq_one_letter_code
_entity_poly.pdbx_strand_id
1 'polypeptide(L)'
;MRSKNDGFRRIHSVKEPQIYISGGIHLMSPTFASSATPLGVSPYAEKTLGDRIDDAIAEARAITDEKGVESRESAVAWDIVEELLSASAHRREKLPKNAFEVYCSEHPEAQEARMYDV
;
A
#
# COMPACT_ATOMS: atom_id res chain seq x y z
N MET A 1 35.22 7.40 -22.34
CA MET A 1 34.98 5.97 -22.63
C MET A 1 34.71 5.23 -21.33
N ARG A 2 33.45 5.02 -20.95
CA ARG A 2 33.07 4.00 -19.95
C ARG A 2 31.92 3.21 -20.54
N SER A 3 32.16 1.91 -20.62
CA SER A 3 31.48 0.92 -21.45
C SER A 3 30.02 0.76 -21.04
N LYS A 4 29.13 0.78 -22.05
CA LYS A 4 27.83 0.11 -21.99
C LYS A 4 28.11 -1.38 -21.79
N ASN A 5 27.52 -1.98 -20.75
CA ASN A 5 27.41 -3.43 -20.65
C ASN A 5 25.99 -3.76 -20.20
N ASP A 6 25.29 -4.38 -21.14
CA ASP A 6 23.96 -4.95 -21.06
C ASP A 6 23.86 -6.01 -19.96
N GLY A 7 22.71 -6.05 -19.29
CA GLY A 7 22.46 -7.02 -18.23
C GLY A 7 21.01 -7.11 -17.77
N PHE A 8 20.04 -6.78 -18.62
CA PHE A 8 18.62 -7.07 -18.38
C PHE A 8 18.37 -8.58 -18.53
N ARG A 9 18.71 -9.36 -17.51
CA ARG A 9 18.32 -10.78 -17.40
C ARG A 9 18.24 -11.18 -15.93
N ARG A 10 17.01 -11.42 -15.44
CA ARG A 10 16.38 -12.74 -15.43
C ARG A 10 15.41 -12.80 -14.25
N ILE A 11 14.12 -12.80 -14.58
CA ILE A 11 13.01 -13.33 -13.80
C ILE A 11 13.41 -14.66 -13.13
N HIS A 12 13.84 -14.62 -11.88
CA HIS A 12 13.91 -15.82 -11.06
C HIS A 12 12.52 -16.06 -10.47
N SER A 13 11.76 -16.82 -11.25
CA SER A 13 10.64 -17.68 -10.86
C SER A 13 10.79 -18.14 -9.41
N VAL A 14 10.06 -17.48 -8.50
CA VAL A 14 9.88 -17.95 -7.13
C VAL A 14 8.99 -19.19 -7.25
N LYS A 15 9.59 -20.34 -6.95
CA LYS A 15 8.90 -21.63 -6.92
C LYS A 15 7.77 -21.57 -5.90
N GLU A 16 6.54 -21.78 -6.36
CA GLU A 16 5.41 -21.93 -5.44
C GLU A 16 5.57 -23.19 -4.59
N PRO A 17 5.41 -23.12 -3.26
CA PRO A 17 5.32 -24.31 -2.43
C PRO A 17 3.94 -24.94 -2.65
N GLN A 18 3.89 -25.99 -3.46
CA GLN A 18 2.75 -26.90 -3.54
C GLN A 18 2.61 -27.61 -2.18
N ILE A 19 1.66 -27.15 -1.36
CA ILE A 19 1.30 -27.78 -0.09
C ILE A 19 0.46 -29.03 -0.40
N TYR A 20 1.11 -30.19 -0.28
CA TYR A 20 0.53 -31.51 -0.46
C TYR A 20 -0.34 -31.86 0.76
N ILE A 21 -1.67 -31.79 0.63
CA ILE A 21 -2.60 -32.35 1.62
C ILE A 21 -2.88 -33.82 1.31
N SER A 22 -2.05 -34.69 1.87
CA SER A 22 -2.36 -36.11 2.06
C SER A 22 -3.08 -36.25 3.40
N GLY A 23 -4.29 -36.83 3.41
CA GLY A 23 -4.89 -37.31 4.67
C GLY A 23 -6.40 -37.31 4.65
N GLY A 24 -7.00 -38.50 4.79
CA GLY A 24 -8.42 -38.76 4.63
C GLY A 24 -9.32 -38.09 5.66
N ILE A 25 -10.47 -37.63 5.16
CA ILE A 25 -11.65 -37.24 5.90
C ILE A 25 -12.28 -38.48 6.55
N HIS A 26 -11.98 -38.71 7.83
CA HIS A 26 -12.81 -39.55 8.69
C HIS A 26 -13.98 -38.71 9.19
N LEU A 27 -15.19 -39.06 8.76
CA LEU A 27 -16.43 -38.41 9.15
C LEU A 27 -16.73 -38.73 10.61
N MET A 28 -16.50 -37.76 11.51
CA MET A 28 -17.08 -37.75 12.86
C MET A 28 -17.99 -36.52 13.00
N SER A 29 -19.21 -36.81 13.44
CA SER A 29 -20.40 -35.97 13.47
C SER A 29 -20.26 -34.67 14.29
N PRO A 30 -21.02 -33.60 13.99
CA PRO A 30 -20.99 -32.37 14.77
C PRO A 30 -21.86 -32.51 16.02
N THR A 31 -21.24 -32.55 17.19
CA THR A 31 -21.91 -32.12 18.42
C THR A 31 -21.69 -30.62 18.52
N PHE A 32 -22.76 -29.85 18.27
CA PHE A 32 -22.76 -28.39 18.32
C PHE A 32 -22.55 -27.93 19.78
N ALA A 33 -21.29 -27.76 20.17
CA ALA A 33 -20.93 -27.04 21.38
C ALA A 33 -21.05 -25.54 21.09
N SER A 34 -22.18 -24.98 21.51
CA SER A 34 -22.36 -23.54 21.65
C SER A 34 -21.38 -23.05 22.73
N SER A 35 -20.21 -22.61 22.31
CA SER A 35 -19.33 -21.77 23.10
C SER A 35 -19.08 -20.52 22.28
N ALA A 36 -19.54 -19.39 22.79
CA ALA A 36 -19.32 -18.08 22.19
C ALA A 36 -17.81 -17.81 22.22
N THR A 37 -17.13 -18.11 21.13
CA THR A 37 -15.82 -17.54 20.83
C THR A 37 -15.98 -16.02 20.73
N PRO A 38 -15.20 -15.23 21.48
CA PRO A 38 -15.17 -13.79 21.27
C PRO A 38 -14.76 -13.54 19.82
N LEU A 39 -15.49 -12.64 19.15
CA LEU A 39 -15.40 -12.36 17.71
C LEU A 39 -13.94 -12.28 17.27
N GLY A 40 -13.57 -13.24 16.42
CA GLY A 40 -12.21 -13.47 15.97
C GLY A 40 -11.66 -12.29 15.16
N VAL A 41 -10.50 -11.82 15.58
CA VAL A 41 -9.55 -11.16 14.69
C VAL A 41 -9.11 -12.18 13.64
N SER A 42 -9.53 -11.97 12.40
CA SER A 42 -9.11 -12.79 11.26
C SER A 42 -7.59 -12.69 11.08
N PRO A 43 -6.85 -13.80 10.90
CA PRO A 43 -5.41 -13.77 10.61
C PRO A 43 -5.09 -13.19 9.21
N TYR A 44 -6.09 -12.73 8.46
CA TYR A 44 -5.97 -12.10 7.13
C TYR A 44 -6.43 -10.63 7.15
N ALA A 45 -6.14 -9.89 8.22
CA ALA A 45 -6.40 -8.45 8.22
C ALA A 45 -5.52 -7.78 7.14
N GLU A 46 -6.16 -7.28 6.08
CA GLU A 46 -5.50 -6.52 5.02
C GLU A 46 -4.80 -5.29 5.64
N LYS A 47 -3.50 -5.13 5.40
CA LYS A 47 -2.73 -4.00 5.95
C LYS A 47 -3.25 -2.69 5.36
N THR A 48 -3.48 -1.71 6.21
CA THR A 48 -3.87 -0.38 5.77
C THR A 48 -2.69 0.34 5.10
N LEU A 49 -2.98 1.41 4.35
CA LEU A 49 -1.92 2.25 3.78
C LEU A 49 -1.01 2.84 4.88
N GLY A 50 -1.57 3.17 6.04
CA GLY A 50 -0.81 3.63 7.20
C GLY A 50 0.17 2.57 7.70
N ASP A 51 -0.31 1.33 7.90
CA ASP A 51 0.53 0.22 8.34
C ASP A 51 1.68 -0.06 7.36
N ARG A 52 1.45 0.14 6.06
CA ARG A 52 2.47 -0.01 5.02
C ARG A 52 3.51 1.12 5.04
N ILE A 53 3.09 2.34 5.38
CA ILE A 53 4.02 3.47 5.56
C ILE A 53 4.91 3.22 6.78
N ASP A 54 4.34 2.75 7.88
CA ASP A 54 5.09 2.47 9.11
C ASP A 54 6.13 1.36 8.88
N ASP A 55 5.76 0.28 8.18
CA ASP A 55 6.69 -0.77 7.78
C ASP A 55 7.82 -0.22 6.89
N ALA A 56 7.48 0.59 5.87
CA ALA A 56 8.45 1.15 4.94
C ALA A 56 9.43 2.10 5.64
N ILE A 57 8.97 2.87 6.64
CA ILE A 57 9.84 3.72 7.46
C ILE A 57 10.78 2.86 8.29
N ALA A 58 10.29 1.77 8.89
CA ALA A 58 11.12 0.86 9.66
C ALA A 58 12.20 0.19 8.79
N GLU A 59 11.83 -0.25 7.58
CA GLU A 59 12.74 -0.83 6.60
C GLU A 59 13.78 0.20 6.11
N ALA A 60 13.35 1.41 5.74
CA ALA A 60 14.24 2.47 5.28
C ALA A 60 15.28 2.82 6.36
N ARG A 61 14.87 2.89 7.64
CA ARG A 61 15.79 3.09 8.76
C ARG A 61 16.78 1.95 8.91
N ALA A 62 16.32 0.70 8.86
CA ALA A 62 17.20 -0.47 8.95
C ALA A 62 18.26 -0.50 7.83
N ILE A 63 17.85 -0.18 6.59
CA ILE A 63 18.76 -0.09 5.44
C ILE A 63 19.73 1.09 5.60
N THR A 64 19.25 2.23 6.07
CA THR A 64 20.08 3.41 6.34
C THR A 64 21.16 3.10 7.39
N ASP A 65 20.79 2.39 8.46
CA ASP A 65 21.70 1.99 9.53
C ASP A 65 22.73 0.94 9.05
N GLU A 66 22.34 0.02 8.16
CA GLU A 66 23.23 -1.03 7.65
C GLU A 66 24.15 -0.55 6.52
N LYS A 67 23.62 0.21 5.56
CA LYS A 67 24.33 0.59 4.32
C LYS A 67 24.89 2.01 4.37
N GLY A 68 24.41 2.83 5.32
CA GLY A 68 24.77 4.24 5.45
C GLY A 68 23.84 5.17 4.68
N VAL A 69 23.75 6.41 5.15
CA VAL A 69 22.82 7.45 4.65
C VAL A 69 23.03 7.77 3.16
N GLU A 70 24.29 7.80 2.70
CA GLU A 70 24.66 8.12 1.32
C GLU A 70 24.61 6.91 0.36
N SER A 71 24.17 5.74 0.85
CA SER A 71 24.06 4.56 0.00
C SER A 71 22.88 4.67 -0.96
N ARG A 72 23.01 4.05 -2.14
CA ARG A 72 21.95 4.02 -3.15
C ARG A 72 20.73 3.26 -2.64
N GLU A 73 20.97 2.20 -1.87
CA GLU A 73 19.95 1.35 -1.27
C GLU A 73 19.13 2.13 -0.23
N SER A 74 19.78 2.97 0.59
CA SER A 74 19.11 3.91 1.50
C SER A 74 18.22 4.89 0.73
N ALA A 75 18.74 5.52 -0.33
CA ALA A 75 17.98 6.45 -1.15
C ALA A 75 16.72 5.80 -1.74
N VAL A 76 16.85 4.60 -2.33
CA VAL A 76 15.70 3.87 -2.90
C VAL A 76 14.66 3.50 -1.83
N ALA A 77 15.11 3.12 -0.62
CA ALA A 77 14.17 2.80 0.46
C ALA A 77 13.38 4.03 0.92
N TRP A 78 14.02 5.20 0.99
CA TRP A 78 13.35 6.45 1.29
C TRP A 78 12.44 6.94 0.15
N ASP A 79 12.80 6.72 -1.12
CA ASP A 79 11.93 7.01 -2.27
C ASP A 79 10.58 6.27 -2.14
N ILE A 80 10.60 5.00 -1.72
CA ILE A 80 9.37 4.20 -1.50
C ILE A 80 8.50 4.81 -0.39
N VAL A 81 9.10 5.29 0.71
CA VAL A 81 8.38 5.98 1.78
C VAL A 81 7.71 7.25 1.23
N GLU A 82 8.43 8.04 0.43
CA GLU A 82 7.90 9.25 -0.19
C GLU A 82 6.73 8.96 -1.14
N GLU A 83 6.82 7.91 -1.96
CA GLU A 83 5.73 7.48 -2.84
C GLU A 83 4.46 7.10 -2.05
N LEU A 84 4.62 6.33 -0.96
CA LEU A 84 3.49 5.93 -0.11
C LEU A 84 2.84 7.11 0.62
N LEU A 85 3.66 8.05 1.11
CA LEU A 85 3.18 9.28 1.74
C LEU A 85 2.46 10.17 0.73
N SER A 86 2.99 10.28 -0.50
CA SER A 86 2.34 11.00 -1.59
C SER A 86 0.97 10.39 -1.93
N ALA A 87 0.88 9.07 -2.02
CA ALA A 87 -0.39 8.38 -2.22
C ALA A 87 -1.39 8.62 -1.07
N SER A 88 -0.89 8.68 0.17
CA SER A 88 -1.70 9.00 1.36
C SER A 88 -2.20 10.45 1.33
N ALA A 89 -1.32 11.40 0.99
CA ALA A 89 -1.66 12.82 0.86
C ALA A 89 -2.68 13.05 -0.26
N HIS A 90 -2.46 12.46 -1.44
CA HIS A 90 -3.39 12.56 -2.56
C HIS A 90 -4.76 11.96 -2.24
N ARG A 91 -4.80 10.85 -1.47
CA ARG A 91 -6.08 10.32 -0.96
C ARG A 91 -6.77 11.32 -0.05
N ARG A 92 -6.01 12.04 0.77
CA ARG A 92 -6.52 13.06 1.70
C ARG A 92 -6.96 14.33 0.97
N GLU A 93 -6.32 14.71 -0.14
CA GLU A 93 -6.70 15.85 -0.97
C GLU A 93 -8.01 15.67 -1.73
N LYS A 94 -8.48 14.42 -1.90
CA LYS A 94 -9.84 14.12 -2.37
C LYS A 94 -10.89 14.37 -1.27
N LEU A 95 -10.74 15.49 -0.55
CA LEU A 95 -11.78 15.98 0.34
C LEU A 95 -13.06 16.19 -0.47
N PRO A 96 -14.23 15.95 0.15
CA PRO A 96 -15.49 16.30 -0.49
C PRO A 96 -15.47 17.79 -0.83
N LYS A 97 -15.88 18.12 -2.06
CA LYS A 97 -15.99 19.51 -2.51
C LYS A 97 -16.77 20.31 -1.48
N ASN A 98 -16.26 21.48 -1.11
CA ASN A 98 -17.00 22.34 -0.18
C ASN A 98 -18.29 22.85 -0.85
N ALA A 99 -19.26 23.34 -0.07
CA ALA A 99 -20.56 23.76 -0.61
C ALA A 99 -20.43 24.83 -1.71
N PHE A 100 -19.42 25.69 -1.63
CA PHE A 100 -19.15 26.72 -2.62
C PHE A 100 -18.55 26.15 -3.91
N GLU A 101 -17.61 25.20 -3.82
CA GLU A 101 -17.07 24.48 -4.98
C GLU A 101 -18.14 23.67 -5.71
N VAL A 102 -19.07 23.06 -4.97
CA VAL A 102 -20.23 22.38 -5.57
C VAL A 102 -21.10 23.40 -6.29
N TYR A 103 -21.47 24.51 -5.63
CA TYR A 103 -22.26 25.58 -6.24
C TYR A 103 -21.64 26.13 -7.52
N CYS A 104 -20.34 26.45 -7.51
CA CYS A 104 -19.63 26.95 -8.69
C CYS A 104 -19.48 25.87 -9.79
N SER A 105 -19.47 24.59 -9.43
CA SER A 105 -19.47 23.49 -10.42
C SER A 105 -20.83 23.35 -11.13
N GLU A 106 -21.93 23.59 -10.41
CA GLU A 106 -23.30 23.47 -10.92
C GLU A 106 -23.78 24.74 -11.63
N HIS A 107 -23.22 25.89 -11.30
CA HIS A 107 -23.56 27.21 -11.86
C HIS A 107 -22.33 27.94 -12.44
N PRO A 108 -21.75 27.47 -13.56
CA PRO A 108 -20.59 28.11 -14.18
C PRO A 108 -20.87 29.55 -14.66
N GLU A 109 -22.14 29.91 -14.89
CA GLU A 109 -22.59 31.25 -15.27
C GLU A 109 -22.71 32.23 -14.10
N ALA A 110 -22.68 31.73 -12.85
CA ALA A 110 -22.77 32.57 -11.67
C ALA A 110 -21.60 33.57 -11.61
N GLN A 111 -21.85 34.76 -11.08
CA GLN A 111 -20.82 35.80 -11.04
C GLN A 111 -19.61 35.38 -10.22
N GLU A 112 -19.86 34.59 -9.18
CA GLU A 112 -18.91 34.02 -8.24
C GLU A 112 -18.10 32.85 -8.83
N ALA A 113 -18.57 32.22 -9.93
CA ALA A 113 -17.93 31.08 -10.57
C ALA A 113 -17.13 31.46 -11.85
N ARG A 114 -17.19 32.73 -12.27
CA ARG A 114 -16.49 33.21 -13.48
C ARG A 114 -14.97 33.19 -13.29
N MET A 115 -14.31 32.30 -14.02
CA MET A 115 -12.86 32.32 -14.24
C MET A 115 -12.54 33.15 -15.48
N TYR A 116 -11.65 34.13 -15.33
CA TYR A 116 -11.12 34.91 -16.45
C TYR A 116 -9.71 34.39 -16.76
N ASP A 117 -9.47 33.95 -18.00
CA ASP A 117 -8.10 33.69 -18.46
C ASP A 117 -7.34 35.02 -18.51
N VAL A 118 -6.15 35.05 -17.90
CA VAL A 118 -5.25 36.20 -17.83
C VAL A 118 -4.00 35.99 -18.66
#